data_AF-A0A918JY75-F1
#
_entry.id   AF-A0A918JY75-F1
#
_cell.length_a   1.000
_cell.length_b   1.000
_cell.length_c   1.000
_cell.angle_alpha   90.00
_cell.angle_beta   90.00
_cell.angle_gamma   90.00
#
_symmetry.space_group_name_H-M   'P 1'
#
loop_
_entity.id
_entity.type
_entity.pdbx_description
1 polymer ?
#
loop_
_entity_poly.entity_id
_entity_poly.type
_entity_poly.pdbx_seq_one_letter_code
_entity_poly.pdbx_strand_id
1 'polypeptide(L)'
;MKKLLPLLFLFFSLQNYAQTLSKTRILYERKNKIVMNDGKHYEIIVNKPFYSVSDSTIQKHKQITDHVFRLNRVLILKNENTYIELIEWVKENMKIYQSRKPINYNFMENPMYDSLVSPSN
;
A
#
# COMPACT_ATOMS: atom_id res chain seq x y z
N MET A 1 -9.37 -29.54 -39.12
CA MET A 1 -9.98 -28.91 -37.92
C MET A 1 -9.23 -29.23 -36.61
N LYS A 2 -7.92 -29.53 -36.61
CA LYS A 2 -7.15 -29.88 -35.39
C LYS A 2 -6.26 -28.74 -34.84
N LYS A 3 -6.21 -27.58 -35.53
CA LYS A 3 -5.33 -26.45 -35.20
C LYS A 3 -5.99 -25.36 -34.32
N LEU A 4 -7.28 -25.49 -34.01
CA LEU A 4 -8.03 -24.54 -33.16
C LEU A 4 -7.88 -24.81 -31.66
N LEU A 5 -7.56 -26.04 -31.28
CA LEU A 5 -7.38 -26.45 -29.88
C LEU A 5 -6.29 -25.65 -29.13
N PRO A 6 -5.08 -25.41 -29.68
CA PRO A 6 -4.06 -24.64 -28.98
C PRO A 6 -4.44 -23.16 -28.79
N LEU A 7 -5.26 -22.61 -29.71
CA LEU A 7 -5.72 -21.22 -29.61
C LEU A 7 -6.69 -21.03 -28.44
N LEU A 8 -7.60 -22.00 -28.23
CA LEU A 8 -8.52 -21.99 -27.09
C LEU A 8 -7.76 -22.04 -25.75
N PHE A 9 -6.68 -22.82 -25.69
CA PHE A 9 -5.87 -22.98 -24.47
C PHE A 9 -5.12 -21.68 -24.09
N LEU A 10 -4.70 -20.89 -25.08
CA LEU A 10 -4.06 -19.59 -24.88
C LEU A 10 -5.01 -18.53 -24.29
N PHE A 11 -6.30 -18.58 -24.62
CA PHE A 11 -7.28 -17.64 -24.04
C PHE A 11 -7.57 -17.92 -22.56
N PHE A 12 -7.53 -19.19 -22.13
CA PHE A 12 -7.71 -19.55 -20.72
C PHE A 12 -6.52 -19.17 -19.83
N SER A 13 -5.29 -19.20 -20.36
CA SER A 13 -4.12 -18.82 -19.57
C SER A 13 -4.11 -17.31 -19.28
N LEU A 14 -4.49 -16.46 -20.25
CA LEU A 14 -4.50 -15.00 -20.10
C LEU A 14 -5.44 -14.48 -19.00
N GLN A 15 -6.57 -15.13 -18.76
CA GLN A 15 -7.52 -14.68 -17.74
C GLN A 15 -7.03 -14.87 -16.30
N ASN A 16 -6.19 -15.88 -16.06
CA ASN A 16 -5.62 -16.11 -14.73
C ASN A 16 -4.54 -15.08 -14.36
N TYR A 17 -3.81 -14.56 -15.35
CA TYR A 17 -2.80 -13.52 -15.11
C TYR A 17 -3.40 -12.15 -14.78
N ALA A 18 -4.64 -11.86 -15.20
CA ALA A 18 -5.25 -10.54 -14.97
C ALA A 18 -5.61 -10.28 -13.50
N GLN A 19 -5.82 -11.32 -12.68
CA GLN A 19 -6.20 -11.15 -11.28
C GLN A 19 -5.05 -10.72 -10.36
N THR A 20 -3.79 -10.89 -10.79
CA THR A 20 -2.62 -10.54 -9.98
C THR A 20 -2.33 -9.04 -9.98
N LEU A 21 -2.86 -8.28 -10.95
CA LEU A 21 -2.73 -6.81 -11.03
C LEU A 21 -3.77 -6.06 -10.16
N SER A 22 -4.42 -6.77 -9.23
CA SER A 22 -5.47 -6.22 -8.38
C SER A 22 -4.91 -5.17 -7.40
N LYS A 23 -5.71 -4.11 -7.19
CA LYS A 23 -5.47 -3.02 -6.23
C LYS A 23 -4.83 -3.55 -4.93
N THR A 24 -3.82 -2.85 -4.42
CA THR A 24 -3.12 -3.26 -3.19
C THR A 24 -4.11 -3.53 -2.07
N ARG A 25 -4.03 -4.71 -1.47
CA ARG A 25 -4.91 -5.12 -0.38
C ARG A 25 -4.10 -5.84 0.70
N ILE A 26 -4.31 -5.44 1.95
CA ILE A 26 -3.84 -6.21 3.10
C ILE A 26 -4.77 -7.42 3.26
N LEU A 27 -4.19 -8.62 3.19
CA LEU A 27 -4.86 -9.88 3.46
C LEU A 27 -4.87 -10.19 4.97
N TYR A 28 -3.77 -9.84 5.64
CA TYR A 28 -3.58 -10.11 7.06
C TYR A 28 -2.67 -9.07 7.69
N GLU A 29 -3.00 -8.66 8.92
CA GLU A 29 -2.17 -7.76 9.73
C GLU A 29 -2.11 -8.30 11.16
N ARG A 30 -0.90 -8.45 11.69
CA ARG A 30 -0.68 -8.77 13.10
C ARG A 30 0.60 -8.14 13.61
N LYS A 31 0.47 -7.34 14.68
CA LYS A 31 1.59 -6.61 15.30
C LYS A 31 2.33 -5.77 14.25
N ASN A 32 3.59 -6.07 13.96
CA ASN A 32 4.45 -5.41 12.98
C ASN A 32 4.49 -6.13 11.63
N LYS A 33 3.62 -7.11 11.36
CA LYS A 33 3.63 -7.89 10.13
C LYS A 33 2.34 -7.70 9.32
N ILE A 34 2.51 -7.50 8.03
CA ILE A 34 1.43 -7.41 7.04
C ILE A 34 1.67 -8.43 5.93
N VAL A 35 0.60 -9.08 5.46
CA VAL A 35 0.61 -9.88 4.24
C VAL A 35 -0.25 -9.16 3.22
N MET A 36 0.31 -8.90 2.04
CA MET A 36 -0.40 -8.25 0.93
C MET A 36 -0.91 -9.27 -0.09
N ASN A 37 -1.74 -8.81 -1.03
CA ASN A 37 -2.36 -9.64 -2.07
C ASN A 37 -1.38 -10.24 -3.10
N ASP A 38 -0.11 -9.85 -3.05
CA ASP A 38 0.99 -10.49 -3.78
C ASP A 38 1.56 -11.73 -3.04
N GLY A 39 1.00 -12.07 -1.86
CA GLY A 39 1.46 -13.18 -1.03
C GLY A 39 2.73 -12.89 -0.24
N LYS A 40 3.31 -11.70 -0.37
CA LYS A 40 4.55 -11.35 0.32
C LYS A 40 4.29 -10.85 1.74
N HIS A 41 5.25 -11.15 2.61
CA HIS A 41 5.26 -10.71 4.01
C HIS A 41 6.06 -9.43 4.15
N TYR A 42 5.46 -8.42 4.76
CA TYR A 42 6.09 -7.13 5.01
C TYR A 42 6.20 -6.86 6.50
N GLU A 43 7.31 -6.28 6.91
CA GLU A 43 7.48 -5.69 8.22
C GLU A 43 7.09 -4.21 8.19
N ILE A 44 6.30 -3.78 9.18
CA ILE A 44 5.96 -2.37 9.39
C ILE A 44 7.14 -1.71 10.08
N ILE A 45 7.85 -0.84 9.36
CA ILE A 45 8.96 -0.05 9.89
C ILE A 45 8.46 1.26 10.47
N VAL A 46 7.49 1.89 9.80
CA VAL A 46 6.85 3.13 10.28
C VAL A 46 5.35 2.97 10.22
N ASN A 47 4.69 3.39 11.29
CA ASN A 47 3.23 3.50 11.37
C ASN A 47 2.87 4.93 11.77
N LYS A 48 2.59 5.77 10.77
CA LYS A 48 2.31 7.19 10.95
C LYS A 48 0.79 7.42 10.91
N PRO A 49 0.14 7.70 12.05
CA PRO A 49 -1.29 7.99 12.07
C PRO A 49 -1.59 9.32 11.39
N PHE A 50 -2.83 9.53 10.91
CA PHE A 50 -3.20 10.68 10.07
C PHE A 50 -2.77 12.05 10.61
N TYR A 51 -2.81 12.26 11.93
CA TYR A 51 -2.44 13.53 12.57
C TYR A 51 -0.94 13.81 12.55
N SER A 52 -0.12 12.79 12.33
CA SER A 52 1.35 12.88 12.22
C SER A 52 1.83 12.90 10.77
N VAL A 53 0.91 12.83 9.79
CA VAL A 53 1.25 12.89 8.37
C VAL A 53 1.44 14.35 7.96
N SER A 54 2.69 14.75 7.75
CA SER A 54 3.09 16.09 7.28
C SER A 54 3.24 16.19 5.76
N ASP A 55 3.23 15.05 5.05
CA ASP A 55 3.37 15.03 3.60
C ASP A 55 2.15 15.65 2.91
N SER A 56 2.36 16.82 2.30
CA SER A 56 1.33 17.58 1.60
C SER A 56 0.86 16.92 0.30
N THR A 57 1.60 15.95 -0.24
CA THR A 57 1.19 15.18 -1.42
C THR A 57 0.09 14.15 -1.10
N ILE A 58 -0.12 13.83 0.18
CA ILE A 58 -1.15 12.89 0.62
C ILE A 58 -2.43 13.66 0.94
N GLN A 59 -3.47 13.43 0.16
CA GLN A 59 -4.78 14.02 0.41
C GLN A 59 -5.43 13.45 1.68
N LYS A 60 -5.91 14.34 2.55
CA LYS A 60 -6.66 13.98 3.77
C LYS A 60 -7.98 13.24 3.46
N HIS A 61 -8.57 13.52 2.30
CA HIS A 61 -9.78 12.87 1.82
C HIS A 61 -9.56 12.36 0.40
N LYS A 62 -10.16 11.22 0.08
CA LYS A 62 -10.09 10.61 -1.25
C LYS A 62 -11.48 10.17 -1.68
N GLN A 63 -11.96 10.71 -2.79
CA GLN A 63 -13.22 10.27 -3.39
C GLN A 63 -12.95 9.10 -4.34
N ILE A 64 -13.67 8.00 -4.13
CA ILE A 64 -13.72 6.85 -5.03
C ILE A 64 -15.18 6.55 -5.27
N THR A 65 -15.59 6.59 -6.54
CA THR A 65 -17.02 6.52 -6.94
C THR A 65 -17.86 7.46 -6.07
N ASP A 66 -18.86 6.94 -5.35
CA ASP A 66 -19.80 7.71 -4.53
C ASP A 66 -19.38 7.76 -3.05
N HIS A 67 -18.14 7.38 -2.74
CA HIS A 67 -17.64 7.28 -1.38
C HIS A 67 -16.45 8.20 -1.14
N VAL A 68 -16.54 9.03 -0.09
CA VAL A 68 -15.43 9.82 0.42
C VAL A 68 -14.77 9.07 1.57
N PHE A 69 -13.50 8.73 1.40
CA PHE A 69 -12.67 8.09 2.41
C PHE A 69 -11.78 9.13 3.09
N ARG A 70 -11.58 9.01 4.40
CA ARG A 70 -10.63 9.83 5.17
C ARG A 70 -9.31 9.11 5.35
N LEU A 71 -8.21 9.85 5.33
CA LEU A 71 -6.89 9.32 5.65
C LEU A 71 -6.91 8.74 7.07
N ASN A 72 -6.39 7.52 7.23
CA ASN A 72 -6.28 6.88 8.54
C ASN A 72 -4.83 6.84 9.01
N ARG A 73 -3.95 6.31 8.18
CA ARG A 73 -2.52 6.18 8.48
C ARG A 73 -1.70 5.98 7.20
N VAL A 74 -0.41 6.22 7.32
CA VAL A 74 0.61 5.91 6.32
C VAL A 74 1.57 4.90 6.95
N LEU A 75 1.79 3.80 6.25
CA LEU A 75 2.68 2.72 6.66
C LEU A 75 3.90 2.70 5.75
N ILE A 76 5.07 2.47 6.34
CA ILE A 76 6.27 2.12 5.59
C ILE A 76 6.53 0.64 5.84
N LEU A 77 6.52 -0.10 4.74
CA LEU A 77 6.64 -1.54 4.71
C LEU A 77 8.00 -1.94 4.14
N LYS A 78 8.65 -2.93 4.77
CA LYS A 78 9.90 -3.52 4.29
C LYS A 78 9.69 -5.00 3.99
N ASN A 79 10.17 -5.44 2.83
CA ASN A 79 10.33 -6.84 2.49
C ASN A 79 11.72 -7.00 1.87
N GLU A 80 12.61 -7.71 2.56
CA GLU A 80 14.01 -7.90 2.14
C GLU A 80 14.69 -6.55 1.84
N ASN A 81 14.97 -6.27 0.57
CA ASN A 81 15.62 -5.04 0.09
C ASN A 81 14.63 -4.04 -0.53
N THR A 82 13.33 -4.27 -0.40
CA THR A 82 12.28 -3.42 -0.97
C THR A 82 11.53 -2.67 0.12
N TYR A 83 11.31 -1.38 -0.13
CA TYR A 83 10.47 -0.53 0.69
C TYR A 83 9.25 -0.08 -0.10
N ILE A 84 8.09 -0.13 0.54
CA ILE A 84 6.83 0.30 -0.04
C ILE A 84 6.17 1.22 0.96
N GLU A 85 5.65 2.35 0.47
CA GLU A 85 4.77 3.18 1.27
C GLU A 85 3.31 2.83 0.97
N LEU A 86 2.54 2.57 2.02
CA LEU A 86 1.14 2.18 1.94
C LEU A 86 0.27 3.20 2.66
N ILE A 87 -0.58 3.89 1.90
CA ILE A 87 -1.51 4.87 2.43
C ILE A 87 -2.86 4.19 2.63
N GLU A 88 -3.38 4.24 3.85
CA GLU A 88 -4.68 3.69 4.21
C GLU A 88 -5.71 4.81 4.36
N TRP A 89 -6.81 4.72 3.58
CA TRP A 89 -8.00 5.53 3.83
C TRP A 89 -9.16 4.64 4.27
N VAL A 90 -10.04 5.19 5.10
CA VAL A 90 -11.16 4.48 5.72
C VAL A 90 -12.48 5.24 5.54
N LYS A 91 -13.58 4.51 5.41
CA LYS A 91 -14.96 5.01 5.50
C LYS A 91 -15.77 3.93 6.21
N GLU A 92 -16.27 4.20 7.41
CA GLU A 92 -17.01 3.22 8.22
C GLU A 92 -16.22 1.89 8.34
N ASN A 93 -16.74 0.81 7.76
CA ASN A 93 -16.11 -0.53 7.76
C ASN A 93 -15.26 -0.82 6.51
N MET A 94 -15.16 0.14 5.59
CA MET A 94 -14.40 0.01 4.35
C MET A 94 -12.99 0.57 4.52
N LYS A 95 -12.00 -0.18 4.06
CA LYS A 95 -10.60 0.25 3.98
C LYS A 95 -10.11 0.16 2.55
N ILE A 96 -9.37 1.17 2.13
CA ILE A 96 -8.68 1.18 0.85
C ILE A 96 -7.20 1.44 1.08
N TYR A 97 -6.38 0.80 0.26
CA TYR A 97 -4.93 0.96 0.31
C TYR A 97 -4.42 1.45 -1.03
N GLN A 98 -3.44 2.35 -1.00
CA GLN A 98 -2.67 2.72 -2.17
C GLN A 98 -1.19 2.52 -1.85
N SER A 99 -0.53 1.68 -2.63
CA SER A 99 0.92 1.58 -2.60
C SER A 99 1.54 2.67 -3.47
N ARG A 100 2.67 3.21 -3.02
CA ARG A 100 3.56 4.05 -3.81
C ARG A 100 5.02 3.71 -3.51
N LYS A 101 5.92 4.05 -4.45
CA LYS A 101 7.36 4.02 -4.16
C LYS A 101 7.64 5.09 -3.10
N PRO A 102 8.39 4.78 -2.04
CA PRO A 102 8.73 5.78 -1.04
C PRO A 102 9.57 6.87 -1.68
N ILE A 103 9.19 8.13 -1.44
CA ILE A 103 9.84 9.32 -2.02
C ILE A 103 11.25 9.51 -1.44
N ASN A 104 11.49 8.99 -0.23
CA ASN A 104 12.67 9.28 0.57
C ASN A 104 13.27 7.98 1.15
N TYR A 105 14.08 7.29 0.35
CA TYR A 105 14.84 6.11 0.80
C TYR A 105 15.90 6.46 1.86
N ASN A 106 16.50 7.65 1.78
CA ASN A 106 17.61 8.07 2.64
C ASN A 106 17.24 8.26 4.13
N PHE A 107 15.94 8.31 4.47
CA PHE A 107 15.49 8.45 5.85
C PHE A 107 15.35 7.11 6.59
N MET A 108 15.47 5.97 5.90
CA MET A 108 15.19 4.65 6.49
C MET A 108 16.42 3.93 7.05
N GLU A 109 17.63 4.47 6.85
CA GLU A 109 18.84 4.00 7.54
C GLU A 109 18.99 4.60 8.95
N ASN A 110 18.18 5.59 9.34
CA ASN A 110 18.30 6.23 10.64
C ASN A 110 16.91 6.54 11.24
N PRO A 111 16.37 5.68 12.14
CA PRO A 111 14.99 5.79 12.65
C PRO A 111 14.76 6.98 13.61
N MET A 112 15.65 7.97 13.65
CA MET A 112 15.74 8.97 14.71
C MET A 112 15.43 10.41 14.26
N TYR A 113 14.60 10.63 13.23
CA TYR A 113 14.38 11.99 12.70
C TYR A 113 13.03 12.65 13.07
N ASP A 114 12.07 11.94 13.68
CA ASP A 114 10.77 12.55 14.06
C ASP A 114 10.82 13.32 15.40
N SER A 115 12.01 13.61 15.97
CA SER A 115 12.17 14.35 17.24
C SER A 115 12.63 15.81 17.11
N LEU A 116 12.82 16.37 15.90
CA LEU A 116 13.42 17.71 15.75
C LEU A 116 12.54 18.78 15.10
N VAL A 117 11.20 18.69 15.16
CA VAL A 117 10.36 19.83 14.75
C VAL A 117 9.20 20.10 15.71
N SER A 118 9.49 20.87 16.76
CA SER A 118 8.66 21.99 17.25
C SER A 118 9.36 22.73 18.40
N PRO A 119 9.11 24.03 18.61
CA PRO A 119 8.78 25.11 17.67
C PRO A 119 9.84 26.24 17.76
N SER A 120 9.84 27.18 16.81
CA SER A 120 10.44 28.49 17.02
C SER A 120 9.36 29.57 16.88
N ASN A 121 8.92 30.08 18.03
CA ASN A 121 8.19 31.31 18.34
C ASN A 121 6.91 31.65 17.56
#